data_AF-A0A7H4PG90-F1
#
_entry.id   AF-A0A7H4PG90-F1
#
_cell.length_a   1.000
_cell.length_b   1.000
_cell.length_c   1.000
_cell.angle_alpha   90.00
_cell.angle_beta   90.00
_cell.angle_gamma   90.00
#
_symmetry.space_group_name_H-M   'P 1'
#
loop_
_entity.id
_entity.type
_entity.pdbx_description
1 polymer ?
#
loop_
_entity_poly.entity_id
_entity_poly.type
_entity_poly.pdbx_seq_one_letter_code
_entity_poly.pdbx_strand_id
1 'polypeptide(L)'
;MHWIKAEIHEYVLRNWRIVKVATTKAQRKLFFNLRKTKQRLGWFNQDEVEMVARELGVSSKDVREMESRMAAQDMTFDMSSDDESDSQPMAPVLYLQDKTSNFADGIEDDNWEEQAANKLTDAMQGLDERSQDIIRARWLDEDNKSTLQELADRYGVSAERVRQLEKNAMKKLRAAIEA
;
A
#
# COMPACT_ATOMS: atom_id res chain seq x y z
N MET A 1 -46.12 8.52 -22.91
CA MET A 1 -45.26 9.51 -22.22
C MET A 1 -44.56 8.96 -20.96
N HIS A 2 -44.64 7.65 -20.64
CA HIS A 2 -43.96 7.10 -19.45
C HIS A 2 -42.48 6.73 -19.70
N TRP A 3 -42.12 6.37 -20.94
CA TRP A 3 -40.75 5.99 -21.29
C TRP A 3 -39.78 7.18 -21.27
N ILE A 4 -40.21 8.37 -21.71
CA ILE A 4 -39.38 9.59 -21.70
C ILE A 4 -38.97 9.95 -20.26
N LYS A 5 -39.92 9.91 -19.32
CA LYS A 5 -39.64 10.22 -17.91
C LYS A 5 -38.69 9.21 -17.26
N ALA A 6 -38.84 7.92 -17.60
CA ALA A 6 -37.94 6.88 -17.12
C ALA A 6 -36.51 7.09 -17.64
N GLU A 7 -36.37 7.43 -18.92
CA GLU A 7 -35.06 7.69 -19.54
C GLU A 7 -34.38 8.92 -18.94
N ILE A 8 -35.14 9.99 -18.68
CA ILE A 8 -34.63 11.17 -17.98
C ILE A 8 -34.14 10.80 -16.57
N HIS A 9 -34.91 10.01 -15.81
CA HIS A 9 -34.50 9.59 -14.47
C HIS A 9 -33.21 8.76 -14.51
N GLU A 10 -33.08 7.83 -15.46
CA GLU A 10 -31.89 7.00 -15.61
C GLU A 10 -30.67 7.84 -16.06
N TYR A 11 -30.88 8.79 -16.97
CA TYR A 11 -29.83 9.72 -17.39
C TYR A 11 -29.32 10.56 -16.22
N VAL A 12 -30.21 11.12 -15.40
CA VAL A 12 -29.84 11.90 -14.22
C VAL A 12 -29.05 11.03 -13.23
N LEU A 13 -29.48 9.80 -12.97
CA LEU A 13 -28.76 8.89 -12.07
C LEU A 13 -27.34 8.54 -12.58
N ARG A 14 -27.20 8.35 -13.90
CA ARG A 14 -25.90 7.99 -14.52
C ARG A 14 -24.92 9.15 -14.59
N ASN A 15 -25.42 10.38 -14.74
CA ASN A 15 -24.59 11.57 -15.02
C ASN A 15 -24.58 12.59 -13.88
N TRP A 16 -25.15 12.28 -12.71
CA TRP A 16 -25.18 13.19 -11.57
C TRP A 16 -23.78 13.53 -11.05
N ARG A 17 -22.87 12.54 -11.00
CA ARG A 17 -21.52 12.66 -10.47
C ARG A 17 -20.54 11.74 -11.17
N ILE A 18 -19.25 12.04 -10.99
CA ILE A 18 -18.15 11.20 -11.47
C ILE A 18 -18.25 9.80 -10.85
N VAL A 19 -18.53 9.71 -9.54
CA VAL A 19 -18.77 8.44 -8.85
C VAL A 19 -20.25 8.11 -8.82
N LYS A 20 -20.62 6.91 -9.28
CA LYS A 20 -22.02 6.45 -9.28
C LYS A 20 -22.53 6.26 -7.85
N VAL A 21 -23.53 7.05 -7.46
CA VAL A 21 -24.06 7.06 -6.09
C VAL A 21 -25.24 6.10 -5.88
N ALA A 22 -26.09 5.88 -6.88
CA ALA A 22 -27.38 5.21 -6.72
C ALA A 22 -27.50 3.93 -7.56
N THR A 23 -26.67 2.94 -7.24
CA THR A 23 -26.65 1.66 -7.96
C THR A 23 -27.78 0.73 -7.49
N THR A 24 -28.17 0.80 -6.21
CA THR A 24 -29.21 -0.07 -5.63
C THR A 24 -30.61 0.55 -5.67
N LYS A 25 -31.65 -0.29 -5.58
CA LYS A 25 -33.06 0.16 -5.55
C LYS A 25 -33.34 1.09 -4.36
N ALA A 26 -32.74 0.82 -3.19
CA ALA A 26 -32.85 1.64 -1.99
C ALA A 26 -32.22 3.03 -2.21
N GLN A 27 -31.02 3.08 -2.78
CA GLN A 27 -30.32 4.33 -3.06
C GLN A 27 -31.03 5.17 -4.13
N ARG A 28 -31.58 4.56 -5.19
CA ARG A 28 -32.39 5.30 -6.18
C ARG A 28 -33.62 5.93 -5.55
N LYS A 29 -34.30 5.20 -4.64
CA LYS A 29 -35.45 5.73 -3.89
C LYS A 29 -35.03 6.90 -2.99
N LEU A 30 -33.88 6.80 -2.33
CA LEU A 30 -33.32 7.89 -1.52
C LEU A 30 -32.93 9.09 -2.38
N PHE A 31 -32.23 8.90 -3.50
CA PHE A 31 -31.76 10.00 -4.36
C PHE A 31 -32.89 10.96 -4.78
N PHE A 32 -34.06 10.44 -5.16
CA PHE A 32 -35.19 11.27 -5.59
C PHE A 32 -36.06 11.82 -4.45
N ASN A 33 -36.11 11.15 -3.29
CA ASN A 33 -37.01 11.51 -2.20
C ASN A 33 -36.31 12.18 -1.01
N LEU A 34 -35.02 11.94 -0.79
CA LEU A 34 -34.27 12.44 0.36
C LEU A 34 -34.24 13.98 0.40
N ARG A 35 -34.05 14.64 -0.75
CA ARG A 35 -34.12 16.11 -0.86
C ARG A 35 -35.54 16.67 -0.64
N LYS A 36 -36.59 15.90 -0.94
CA LYS A 36 -37.98 16.33 -0.71
C LYS A 36 -38.33 16.29 0.77
N THR A 37 -37.83 15.29 1.48
CA THR A 37 -38.04 15.14 2.94
C THR A 37 -37.16 16.10 3.73
N LYS A 38 -36.04 16.58 3.17
CA LYS A 38 -35.14 17.56 3.79
C LYS A 38 -35.77 18.96 3.81
N GLN A 39 -36.52 19.28 4.85
CA GLN A 39 -37.13 20.60 5.04
C GLN A 39 -36.14 21.69 5.49
N ARG A 40 -34.94 21.32 5.97
CA ARG A 40 -33.93 22.24 6.52
C ARG A 40 -32.58 22.12 5.81
N LEU A 41 -31.92 23.26 5.56
CA LEU A 41 -30.52 23.32 5.16
C LEU A 41 -29.64 22.95 6.38
N GLY A 42 -29.20 21.71 6.46
CA GLY A 42 -28.34 21.20 7.55
C GLY A 42 -28.17 19.69 7.47
N TRP A 43 -27.31 19.10 8.30
CA TRP A 43 -27.23 17.64 8.42
C TRP A 43 -28.46 17.09 9.13
N PHE A 44 -28.89 15.87 8.78
CA PHE A 44 -29.99 15.23 9.48
C PHE A 44 -29.60 14.91 10.93
N ASN A 45 -30.53 15.20 11.85
CA ASN A 45 -30.46 14.66 13.20
C ASN A 45 -30.78 13.16 13.20
N GLN A 46 -30.41 12.47 14.28
CA GLN A 46 -30.64 11.03 14.41
C GLN A 46 -32.11 10.63 14.23
N ASP A 47 -33.02 11.40 14.82
CA ASP A 47 -34.46 11.15 14.72
C ASP A 47 -34.99 11.35 13.29
N GLU A 48 -34.42 12.31 12.53
CA GLU A 48 -34.78 12.55 11.14
C GLU A 48 -34.31 11.41 10.24
N VAL A 49 -33.09 10.90 10.47
CA VAL A 49 -32.57 9.72 9.76
C VAL A 49 -33.48 8.50 10.00
N GLU A 50 -33.90 8.26 11.23
CA GLU A 50 -34.78 7.13 11.58
C GLU A 50 -36.21 7.30 11.03
N MET A 51 -36.71 8.53 10.96
CA MET A 51 -37.99 8.82 10.31
C MET A 51 -37.92 8.49 8.82
N VAL A 52 -36.92 9.02 8.10
CA VAL A 52 -36.74 8.79 6.66
C VAL A 52 -36.50 7.31 6.36
N ALA A 53 -35.72 6.63 7.19
CA ALA A 53 -35.49 5.19 7.08
C ALA A 53 -36.79 4.39 7.16
N ARG A 54 -37.66 4.70 8.13
CA ARG A 54 -38.97 4.05 8.28
C ARG A 54 -39.93 4.38 7.15
N GLU A 55 -40.02 5.64 6.73
CA GLU A 55 -40.92 6.08 5.65
C GLU A 55 -40.54 5.47 4.30
N LEU A 56 -39.23 5.42 4.01
CA LEU A 56 -38.74 4.91 2.74
C LEU A 56 -38.43 3.40 2.77
N GLY A 57 -38.49 2.76 3.94
CA GLY A 57 -38.23 1.32 4.10
C GLY A 57 -36.79 0.93 3.78
N VAL A 58 -35.83 1.74 4.22
CA VAL A 58 -34.39 1.57 3.99
C VAL A 58 -33.63 1.62 5.32
N SER A 59 -32.36 1.20 5.34
CA SER A 59 -31.59 1.24 6.57
C SER A 59 -31.16 2.68 6.91
N SER A 60 -31.02 2.99 8.21
CA SER A 60 -30.48 4.28 8.66
C SER A 60 -29.05 4.52 8.16
N LYS A 61 -28.27 3.45 7.99
CA LYS A 61 -26.94 3.49 7.39
C LYS A 61 -27.01 3.99 5.94
N ASP A 62 -27.92 3.47 5.13
CA ASP A 62 -28.09 3.90 3.73
C ASP A 62 -28.51 5.37 3.64
N VAL A 63 -29.35 5.84 4.58
CA VAL A 63 -29.78 7.24 4.64
C VAL A 63 -28.59 8.16 4.94
N ARG A 64 -27.76 7.85 5.95
CA ARG A 64 -26.56 8.66 6.29
C ARG A 64 -25.52 8.65 5.16
N GLU A 65 -25.29 7.47 4.57
CA GLU A 65 -24.37 7.35 3.45
C GLU A 65 -24.85 8.16 2.25
N MET A 66 -26.15 8.07 1.93
CA MET A 66 -26.74 8.86 0.85
C MET A 66 -26.68 10.36 1.14
N GLU A 67 -26.95 10.79 2.37
CA GLU A 67 -26.83 12.19 2.78
C GLU A 67 -25.40 12.72 2.56
N SER A 68 -24.40 12.00 3.08
CA SER A 68 -23.00 12.37 2.95
C SER A 68 -22.59 12.52 1.47
N ARG A 69 -22.98 11.55 0.63
CA ARG A 69 -22.70 11.58 -0.81
C ARG A 69 -23.44 12.68 -1.56
N MET A 70 -24.64 13.08 -1.11
CA MET A 70 -25.38 14.19 -1.72
C MET A 70 -24.85 15.56 -1.29
N ALA A 71 -24.24 15.65 -0.11
CA ALA A 71 -23.72 16.88 0.48
C ALA A 71 -22.28 17.22 0.04
N ALA A 72 -21.40 16.23 -0.10
CA ALA A 72 -20.03 16.46 -0.57
C ALA A 72 -20.02 17.06 -1.97
N GLN A 73 -19.08 17.92 -2.38
CA GLN A 73 -18.95 18.38 -3.78
C GLN A 73 -17.80 17.62 -4.45
N ASP A 74 -17.91 17.31 -5.74
CA ASP A 74 -16.77 16.73 -6.48
C ASP A 74 -15.69 17.83 -6.58
N MET A 75 -14.50 17.57 -6.03
CA MET A 75 -13.39 18.52 -6.03
C MET A 75 -12.51 18.34 -7.28
N THR A 76 -12.09 19.45 -7.86
CA THR A 76 -11.10 19.44 -8.94
C THR A 76 -9.72 19.07 -8.39
N PHE A 77 -8.97 18.24 -9.10
CA PHE A 77 -7.64 17.80 -8.68
C PHE A 77 -6.60 18.94 -8.73
N ASP A 78 -6.67 19.74 -9.78
CA ASP A 78 -5.84 20.93 -10.00
C ASP A 78 -6.75 22.16 -10.08
N MET A 79 -6.75 22.96 -9.02
CA MET A 79 -7.51 24.20 -8.96
C MET A 79 -6.57 25.36 -9.29
N SER A 80 -6.86 26.11 -10.35
CA SER A 80 -6.11 27.31 -10.69
C SER A 80 -6.25 28.36 -9.59
N SER A 81 -5.13 28.99 -9.21
CA SER A 81 -5.06 30.03 -8.18
C SER A 81 -5.65 31.39 -8.57
N ASP A 82 -6.27 31.52 -9.74
CA ASP A 82 -6.82 32.78 -10.27
C ASP A 82 -8.09 33.27 -9.56
N ASP A 83 -8.69 32.47 -8.68
CA ASP A 83 -9.77 32.93 -7.81
C ASP A 83 -9.18 33.60 -6.56
N GLU A 84 -9.12 34.93 -6.57
CA GLU A 84 -8.67 35.87 -5.52
C GLU A 84 -9.48 35.79 -4.19
N SER A 85 -9.76 34.59 -3.69
CA SER A 85 -10.34 34.40 -2.37
C SER A 85 -9.29 33.78 -1.45
N ASP A 86 -8.95 34.50 -0.37
CA ASP A 86 -8.12 34.06 0.77
C ASP A 86 -8.59 32.76 1.45
N SER A 87 -9.64 32.11 0.94
CA SER A 87 -10.29 30.93 1.49
C SER A 87 -10.47 29.79 0.48
N GLN A 88 -9.68 29.74 -0.59
CA GLN A 88 -9.72 28.59 -1.50
C GLN A 88 -9.14 27.34 -0.82
N PRO A 89 -9.84 26.20 -0.87
CA PRO A 89 -9.30 24.94 -0.39
C PRO A 89 -8.03 24.60 -1.19
N MET A 90 -6.96 24.24 -0.49
CA MET A 90 -5.70 23.81 -1.10
C MET A 90 -5.97 22.71 -2.13
N ALA A 91 -5.44 22.88 -3.35
CA ALA A 91 -5.66 21.91 -4.42
C ALA A 91 -5.08 20.53 -4.03
N PRO A 92 -5.79 19.42 -4.31
CA PRO A 92 -5.32 18.07 -4.02
C PRO A 92 -3.91 17.76 -4.51
N VAL A 93 -3.50 18.30 -5.65
CA VAL A 93 -2.15 18.13 -6.22
C VAL A 93 -1.03 18.56 -5.27
N LEU A 94 -1.29 19.49 -4.34
CA LEU A 94 -0.25 20.05 -3.47
C LEU A 94 0.01 19.22 -2.20
N TYR A 95 -0.91 18.32 -1.81
CA TYR A 95 -0.77 17.52 -0.58
C TYR A 95 -0.93 16.01 -0.80
N LEU A 96 -1.45 15.58 -1.95
CA LEU A 96 -1.52 14.16 -2.29
C LEU A 96 -0.13 13.65 -2.67
N GLN A 97 0.42 12.80 -1.79
CA GLN A 97 1.69 12.13 -2.02
C GLN A 97 1.47 10.81 -2.77
N ASP A 98 2.27 10.57 -3.79
CA ASP A 98 2.42 9.23 -4.36
C ASP A 98 3.32 8.39 -3.45
N LYS A 99 2.74 7.36 -2.83
CA LYS A 99 3.45 6.44 -1.93
C LYS A 99 4.21 5.35 -2.67
N THR A 100 3.96 5.17 -3.97
CA THR A 100 4.60 4.12 -4.78
C THR A 100 5.90 4.57 -5.43
N SER A 101 6.07 5.89 -5.62
CA SER A 101 7.26 6.50 -6.22
C SER A 101 8.30 6.94 -5.19
N ASN A 102 8.38 6.29 -4.02
CA ASN A 102 9.42 6.62 -3.04
C ASN A 102 10.77 6.03 -3.49
N PHE A 103 11.46 6.72 -4.39
CA PHE A 103 12.77 6.33 -4.91
C PHE A 103 13.85 6.25 -3.83
N ALA A 104 13.66 6.95 -2.69
CA ALA A 104 14.64 6.97 -1.62
C ALA A 104 14.82 5.57 -1.00
N ASP A 105 13.72 4.86 -0.73
CA ASP A 105 13.77 3.53 -0.11
C ASP A 105 14.46 2.52 -1.04
N GLY A 106 14.15 2.56 -2.34
CA GLY A 106 14.79 1.68 -3.33
C GLY A 106 16.29 1.94 -3.48
N ILE A 107 16.70 3.22 -3.52
CA ILE A 107 18.13 3.58 -3.58
C ILE A 107 18.85 3.20 -2.28
N GLU A 108 18.18 3.30 -1.13
CA GLU A 108 18.72 2.88 0.16
C GLU A 108 18.96 1.37 0.17
N ASP A 109 17.99 0.57 -0.27
CA ASP A 109 18.08 -0.90 -0.35
C ASP A 109 19.20 -1.32 -1.31
N ASP A 110 19.27 -0.74 -2.51
CA ASP A 110 20.32 -1.04 -3.51
C ASP A 110 21.73 -0.73 -2.96
N ASN A 111 21.89 0.43 -2.33
CA ASN A 111 23.15 0.84 -1.72
C ASN A 111 23.51 -0.05 -0.53
N TRP A 112 22.54 -0.51 0.24
CA TRP A 112 22.76 -1.42 1.36
C TRP A 112 23.23 -2.79 0.88
N GLU A 113 22.64 -3.33 -0.19
CA GLU A 113 23.05 -4.60 -0.80
C GLU A 113 24.47 -4.52 -1.37
N GLU A 114 24.78 -3.45 -2.11
CA GLU A 114 26.13 -3.22 -2.67
C GLU A 114 27.18 -3.08 -1.55
N GLN A 115 26.88 -2.30 -0.50
CA GLN A 115 27.78 -2.16 0.64
C GLN A 115 27.97 -3.47 1.40
N ALA A 116 26.91 -4.25 1.60
CA ALA A 116 26.98 -5.55 2.26
C ALA A 116 27.83 -6.54 1.46
N ALA A 117 27.64 -6.59 0.14
CA ALA A 117 28.42 -7.44 -0.76
C ALA A 117 29.91 -7.06 -0.78
N ASN A 118 30.22 -5.76 -0.83
CA ASN A 118 31.59 -5.26 -0.78
C ASN A 118 32.28 -5.60 0.55
N LYS A 119 31.62 -5.32 1.68
CA LYS A 119 32.15 -5.68 3.02
C LYS A 119 32.38 -7.19 3.18
N LEU A 120 31.47 -8.01 2.67
CA LEU A 120 31.62 -9.46 2.69
C LEU A 120 32.82 -9.90 1.84
N THR A 121 32.99 -9.30 0.66
CA THR A 121 34.10 -9.60 -0.24
C THR A 121 35.45 -9.27 0.40
N ASP A 122 35.55 -8.09 1.03
CA ASP A 122 36.75 -7.68 1.75
C ASP A 122 37.04 -8.57 2.97
N ALA A 123 36.01 -8.90 3.75
CA ALA A 123 36.12 -9.82 4.88
C ALA A 123 36.59 -11.22 4.44
N MET A 124 36.15 -11.68 3.28
CA MET A 124 36.55 -12.97 2.69
C MET A 124 38.03 -12.99 2.26
N GLN A 125 38.62 -11.85 1.89
CA GLN A 125 40.06 -11.76 1.56
C GLN A 125 40.95 -11.91 2.80
N GLY A 126 40.44 -11.62 4.01
CA GLY A 126 41.16 -11.80 5.27
C GLY A 126 41.20 -13.25 5.78
N LEU A 127 40.52 -14.18 5.10
CA LEU A 127 40.52 -15.60 5.42
C LEU A 127 41.64 -16.33 4.68
N ASP A 128 42.09 -17.46 5.23
CA ASP A 128 42.92 -18.39 4.48
C ASP A 128 42.12 -19.05 3.35
N GLU A 129 42.80 -19.41 2.26
CA GLU A 129 42.20 -19.99 1.05
C GLU A 129 41.30 -21.20 1.34
N ARG A 130 41.69 -22.03 2.31
CA ARG A 130 40.93 -23.21 2.72
C ARG A 130 39.65 -22.83 3.46
N SER A 131 39.71 -21.87 4.38
CA SER A 131 38.51 -21.33 5.04
C SER A 131 37.59 -20.62 4.06
N GLN A 132 38.13 -19.90 3.07
CA GLN A 132 37.36 -19.21 2.04
C GLN A 132 36.56 -20.20 1.18
N ASP A 133 37.19 -21.31 0.75
CA ASP A 133 36.51 -22.36 -0.01
C ASP A 133 35.40 -23.04 0.81
N ILE A 134 35.66 -23.35 2.09
CA ILE A 134 34.66 -23.95 3.00
C ILE A 134 33.44 -23.03 3.15
N ILE A 135 33.64 -21.71 3.32
CA ILE A 135 32.53 -20.77 3.44
C ILE A 135 31.77 -20.62 2.13
N ARG A 136 32.47 -20.49 0.99
CA ARG A 136 31.83 -20.40 -0.34
C ARG A 136 30.95 -21.63 -0.62
N ALA A 137 31.53 -22.82 -0.52
CA ALA A 137 30.87 -24.08 -0.83
C ALA A 137 29.67 -24.40 0.08
N ARG A 138 29.59 -23.81 1.29
CA ARG A 138 28.50 -24.07 2.24
C ARG A 138 27.44 -22.98 2.29
N TRP A 139 27.81 -21.73 2.06
CA TRP A 139 26.94 -20.57 2.33
C TRP A 139 26.66 -19.71 1.11
N LEU A 140 27.59 -19.60 0.16
CA LEU A 140 27.47 -18.69 -1.00
C LEU A 140 27.10 -19.40 -2.29
N ASP A 141 27.31 -20.71 -2.37
CA ASP A 141 26.82 -21.54 -3.48
C ASP A 141 25.34 -21.88 -3.25
N GLU A 142 24.43 -21.26 -4.02
CA GLU A 142 22.98 -21.46 -3.87
C GLU A 142 22.52 -22.81 -4.44
N ASP A 143 23.18 -23.28 -5.50
CA ASP A 143 22.75 -24.45 -6.27
C ASP A 143 23.31 -25.77 -5.70
N ASN A 144 24.50 -25.75 -5.08
CA ASN A 144 25.14 -26.98 -4.61
C ASN A 144 25.91 -26.82 -3.29
N LYS A 145 25.17 -26.71 -2.18
CA LYS A 145 25.74 -26.61 -0.84
C LYS A 145 26.42 -27.91 -0.42
N SER A 146 27.75 -27.88 -0.35
CA SER A 146 28.54 -29.04 0.06
C SER A 146 28.30 -29.41 1.53
N THR A 147 28.22 -30.70 1.84
CA THR A 147 28.09 -31.16 3.22
C THR A 147 29.44 -31.13 3.96
N LEU A 148 29.42 -31.14 5.30
CA LEU A 148 30.64 -31.25 6.11
C LEU A 148 31.46 -32.51 5.77
N GLN A 149 30.78 -33.60 5.42
CA GLN A 149 31.41 -34.87 5.10
C GLN A 149 32.10 -34.80 3.72
N GLU A 150 31.46 -34.22 2.70
CA GLU A 150 32.07 -34.03 1.38
C GLU A 150 33.32 -33.16 1.44
N LEU A 151 33.29 -32.08 2.23
CA LEU A 151 34.46 -31.23 2.43
C LEU A 151 35.54 -31.96 3.24
N ALA A 152 35.16 -32.76 4.23
CA ALA A 152 36.09 -33.59 4.98
C ALA A 152 36.83 -34.60 4.09
N ASP A 153 36.08 -35.27 3.21
CA ASP A 153 36.61 -36.24 2.25
C ASP A 153 37.53 -35.55 1.22
N ARG A 154 37.12 -34.38 0.68
CA ARG A 154 37.93 -33.58 -0.25
C ARG A 154 39.27 -33.16 0.35
N TYR A 155 39.27 -32.77 1.63
CA TYR A 155 40.44 -32.24 2.31
C TYR A 155 41.22 -33.27 3.13
N GLY A 156 40.79 -34.54 3.14
CA GLY A 156 41.42 -35.63 3.90
C GLY A 156 41.45 -35.39 5.41
N VAL A 157 40.42 -34.72 5.97
CA VAL A 157 40.31 -34.41 7.40
C VAL A 157 38.97 -34.88 7.96
N SER A 158 38.80 -34.88 9.29
CA SER A 158 37.50 -35.21 9.88
C SER A 158 36.46 -34.11 9.67
N ALA A 159 35.18 -34.48 9.59
CA ALA A 159 34.05 -33.53 9.52
C ALA A 159 34.06 -32.51 10.68
N GLU A 160 34.45 -32.94 11.88
CA GLU A 160 34.58 -32.04 13.04
C GLU A 160 35.71 -31.01 12.83
N ARG A 161 36.79 -31.37 12.14
CA ARG A 161 37.86 -30.40 11.80
C ARG A 161 37.37 -29.34 10.82
N VAL A 162 36.58 -29.72 9.80
CA VAL A 162 35.96 -28.77 8.86
C VAL A 162 35.01 -27.83 9.60
N ARG A 163 34.20 -28.36 10.52
CA ARG A 163 33.30 -27.56 11.37
C ARG A 163 34.04 -26.55 12.22
N GLN A 164 35.20 -26.91 12.77
CA GLN A 164 36.04 -25.96 13.52
C GLN A 164 36.59 -24.84 12.63
N LEU A 165 37.05 -25.16 11.43
CA LEU A 165 37.53 -24.18 10.46
C LEU A 165 36.41 -23.21 10.05
N GLU A 166 35.22 -23.73 9.73
CA GLU A 166 34.03 -22.93 9.45
C GLU A 166 33.69 -22.00 10.61
N LYS A 167 33.63 -22.51 11.85
CA LYS A 167 33.30 -21.70 13.03
C LYS A 167 34.30 -20.57 13.24
N ASN A 168 35.59 -20.83 13.04
CA ASN A 168 36.64 -19.82 13.16
C ASN A 168 36.57 -18.78 12.03
N ALA A 169 36.32 -19.23 10.79
CA ALA A 169 36.13 -18.36 9.64
C ALA A 169 34.91 -17.44 9.82
N MET A 170 33.77 -17.97 10.25
CA MET A 170 32.58 -17.19 10.57
C MET A 170 32.82 -16.16 11.67
N LYS A 171 33.63 -16.50 12.69
CA LYS A 171 34.00 -15.53 13.74
C LYS A 171 34.83 -14.38 13.18
N LYS A 172 35.77 -14.67 12.27
CA LYS A 172 36.59 -13.64 11.60
C LYS A 172 35.75 -12.76 10.66
N LEU A 173 34.83 -13.36 9.89
CA LEU A 173 33.91 -12.63 9.02
C LEU A 173 33.04 -11.65 9.79
N ARG A 174 32.43 -12.09 10.90
CA ARG A 174 31.64 -11.20 11.77
C ARG A 174 32.46 -10.04 12.30
N ALA A 175 33.66 -10.31 12.79
CA ALA A 175 34.55 -9.26 13.30
C ALA A 175 34.96 -8.25 12.22
N ALA A 176 35.11 -8.68 10.96
CA ALA A 176 35.46 -7.80 9.85
C ALA A 176 34.28 -6.98 9.31
N ILE A 177 33.04 -7.49 9.43
CA ILE A 177 31.83 -6.77 9.01
C ILE A 177 31.34 -5.78 10.08
N GLU A 178 31.58 -6.08 11.36
CA GLU A 178 31.28 -5.20 12.51
C GLU A 178 32.33 -4.10 12.76
N ALA A 179 33.52 -4.22 12.17
CA ALA A 179 34.61 -3.23 12.27
C ALA A 179 34.42 -2.07 11.29
#